data_AF-A0A2D8ES49-F1
#
_entry.id   AF-A0A2D8ES49-F1
#
_cell.length_a   1.000
_cell.length_b   1.000
_cell.length_c   1.000
_cell.angle_alpha   90.00
_cell.angle_beta   90.00
_cell.angle_gamma   90.00
#
_symmetry.space_group_name_H-M   'P 1'
#
loop_
_entity.id
_entity.type
_entity.pdbx_description
1 polymer ?
#
loop_
_entity_poly.entity_id
_entity_poly.type
_entity_poly.pdbx_seq_one_letter_code
_entity_poly.pdbx_strand_id
1 'polypeptide(L)'
;MLRRIVRLVYFLAILIIIDLTATLFWVHNGLATEANPIMDFFLQYSPLLFVLAKLGLSTVGIYILYFFRARFKKMIFNILLGLNIIYLLVFAYHLSAALFLLFSTI
;
A
#
# COMPACT_ATOMS: atom_id res chain seq x y z
N MET A 1 4.92 21.09 11.73
CA MET A 1 4.14 19.82 11.83
C MET A 1 3.42 19.48 10.53
N LEU A 2 2.66 20.41 9.91
CA LEU A 2 1.94 20.16 8.65
C LEU A 2 2.84 19.66 7.49
N ARG A 3 4.01 20.29 7.26
CA ARG A 3 5.00 19.83 6.25
C ARG A 3 5.51 18.40 6.50
N ARG A 4 5.48 17.90 7.73
CA ARG A 4 5.88 16.51 8.04
C ARG A 4 4.74 15.54 7.70
N ILE A 5 3.51 15.89 8.07
CA ILE A 5 2.29 15.14 7.71
C ILE A 5 2.19 14.98 6.19
N VAL A 6 2.35 16.08 5.44
CA VAL A 6 2.30 16.05 3.97
C VAL A 6 3.37 15.12 3.38
N ARG A 7 4.61 15.16 3.90
CA ARG A 7 5.67 14.23 3.48
C ARG A 7 5.32 12.76 3.77
N LEU A 8 4.75 12.47 4.94
CA LEU A 8 4.31 11.12 5.28
C LEU A 8 3.18 10.62 4.36
N VAL A 9 2.28 11.51 3.90
CA VAL A 9 1.25 11.16 2.93
C VAL A 9 1.85 10.85 1.56
N TYR A 10 2.78 11.68 1.06
CA TYR A 10 3.46 11.39 -0.21
C TYR A 10 4.25 10.08 -0.16
N PHE A 11 4.98 9.86 0.93
CA PHE A 11 5.75 8.62 1.09
C PHE A 11 4.82 7.39 1.14
N LEU A 12 3.71 7.48 1.88
CA LEU A 12 2.71 6.43 1.94
C LEU A 12 2.09 6.16 0.56
N ALA A 13 1.75 7.20 -0.20
CA ALA A 13 1.19 7.06 -1.54
C ALA A 13 2.15 6.34 -2.50
N ILE A 14 3.45 6.64 -2.44
CA ILE A 14 4.46 5.94 -3.24
C ILE A 14 4.50 4.46 -2.85
N LEU A 15 4.53 4.14 -1.55
CA LEU A 15 4.54 2.76 -1.08
C LEU A 15 3.28 1.99 -1.50
N ILE A 16 2.10 2.62 -1.46
CA ILE A 16 0.84 2.03 -1.94
C ILE A 16 0.91 1.69 -3.43
N ILE A 17 1.51 2.56 -4.25
CA ILE A 17 1.67 2.31 -5.68
C ILE A 17 2.63 1.13 -5.92
N ILE A 18 3.74 1.09 -5.17
CA ILE A 18 4.71 -0.02 -5.25
C ILE A 18 4.04 -1.34 -4.85
N ASP A 19 3.33 -1.35 -3.72
CA ASP A 19 2.58 -2.51 -3.21
C ASP A 19 1.52 -2.98 -4.22
N LEU A 20 0.73 -2.08 -4.79
CA LEU A 20 -0.23 -2.39 -5.86
C LEU A 20 0.45 -3.04 -7.07
N THR A 21 1.56 -2.47 -7.53
CA THR A 21 2.29 -2.95 -8.72
C THR A 21 2.93 -4.31 -8.44
N ALA A 22 3.51 -4.48 -7.26
CA ALA A 22 4.10 -5.73 -6.81
C ALA A 22 3.04 -6.83 -6.70
N THR A 23 1.92 -6.61 -6.01
CA THR A 23 0.81 -7.57 -5.94
C THR A 23 0.40 -8.05 -7.33
N LEU A 24 0.15 -7.12 -8.26
CA LEU A 24 -0.26 -7.48 -9.61
C LEU A 24 0.80 -8.31 -10.33
N PHE A 25 2.08 -7.95 -10.20
CA PHE A 25 3.17 -8.73 -10.77
C PHE A 25 3.19 -10.16 -10.21
N TRP A 26 3.13 -10.32 -8.89
CA TRP A 26 3.20 -11.64 -8.25
C TRP A 26 2.01 -12.53 -8.63
N VAL A 27 0.79 -11.99 -8.57
CA VAL A 27 -0.42 -12.76 -8.85
C VAL A 27 -0.53 -13.08 -10.34
N HIS A 28 -0.19 -12.13 -11.23
CA HIS A 28 -0.26 -12.38 -12.67
C HIS A 28 0.72 -13.46 -13.14
N ASN A 29 1.88 -13.59 -12.50
CA ASN A 29 2.85 -14.65 -12.77
C ASN A 29 2.56 -15.96 -12.01
N GLY A 30 1.46 -16.04 -11.25
CA GLY A 30 1.12 -17.23 -10.45
C GLY A 30 2.09 -17.50 -9.30
N LEU A 31 2.87 -16.51 -8.88
CA LEU A 31 3.91 -16.62 -7.85
C LEU A 31 3.38 -16.38 -6.43
N ALA A 32 2.22 -15.73 -6.30
CA ALA A 32 1.59 -15.47 -5.01
C ALA A 32 0.06 -15.40 -5.14
N THR A 33 -0.61 -15.41 -3.98
CA THR A 33 -2.03 -15.12 -3.83
C THR A 33 -2.21 -13.84 -3.02
N GLU A 34 -3.33 -13.13 -3.22
CA GLU A 34 -3.61 -11.92 -2.45
C GLU A 34 -4.12 -12.28 -1.05
N ALA A 35 -3.37 -11.86 -0.02
CA ALA A 35 -3.71 -12.21 1.37
C ALA A 35 -4.92 -11.43 1.92
N ASN A 36 -5.27 -10.29 1.31
CA ASN A 36 -6.40 -9.47 1.74
C ASN A 36 -7.68 -9.97 1.05
N PRO A 37 -8.66 -10.55 1.78
CA PRO A 37 -9.85 -11.16 1.18
C PRO A 37 -10.72 -10.15 0.42
N ILE A 38 -10.73 -8.88 0.82
CA ILE A 38 -11.48 -7.83 0.11
C ILE A 38 -10.81 -7.55 -1.22
N MET A 39 -9.48 -7.45 -1.25
CA MET A 39 -8.75 -7.19 -2.49
C MET A 39 -8.75 -8.42 -3.41
N ASP A 40 -8.63 -9.62 -2.84
CA ASP A 40 -8.71 -10.87 -3.58
C ASP A 40 -10.07 -11.01 -4.30
N PHE A 41 -11.17 -10.65 -3.64
CA PHE A 41 -12.49 -10.56 -4.29
C PHE A 41 -12.42 -9.72 -5.56
N PHE A 42 -11.92 -8.47 -5.49
CA PHE A 42 -11.84 -7.62 -6.69
C PHE A 42 -10.88 -8.15 -7.74
N LEU A 43 -9.77 -8.74 -7.33
CA LEU A 43 -8.74 -9.29 -8.20
C LEU A 43 -9.26 -10.48 -9.02
N GLN A 44 -10.11 -11.32 -8.42
CA GLN A 44 -10.77 -12.45 -9.10
C GLN A 44 -11.72 -12.00 -10.22
N TYR A 45 -12.37 -10.83 -10.10
CA TYR A 45 -13.22 -10.29 -11.18
C TYR A 45 -12.41 -9.58 -12.26
N SER A 46 -11.48 -8.71 -11.87
CA SER A 46 -10.64 -7.96 -12.81
C SER A 46 -9.44 -7.30 -12.13
N PRO A 47 -8.24 -7.35 -12.73
CA PRO A 47 -7.10 -6.57 -12.28
C PRO A 47 -7.40 -5.06 -12.20
N LEU A 48 -8.23 -4.53 -13.11
CA LEU A 48 -8.63 -3.12 -13.07
C LEU A 48 -9.50 -2.80 -11.86
N LEU A 49 -10.43 -3.69 -11.49
CA LEU A 49 -11.26 -3.52 -10.30
C LEU A 49 -10.42 -3.55 -9.03
N PHE A 50 -9.41 -4.42 -8.95
CA PHE A 50 -8.43 -4.42 -7.85
C PHE A 50 -7.71 -3.07 -7.75
N VAL A 51 -7.22 -2.52 -8.86
CA VAL A 51 -6.55 -1.21 -8.87
C VAL A 51 -7.49 -0.10 -8.37
N LEU A 52 -8.71 -0.05 -8.90
CA LEU A 52 -9.71 0.93 -8.51
C LEU A 52 -10.08 0.81 -7.02
N ALA A 53 -10.27 -0.40 -6.52
CA ALA A 53 -10.60 -0.66 -5.13
C ALA A 53 -9.45 -0.24 -4.19
N LYS A 54 -8.21 -0.62 -4.51
CA LYS A 54 -7.03 -0.34 -3.69
C LYS A 54 -6.70 1.15 -3.65
N LEU A 55 -6.74 1.84 -4.80
CA LEU A 55 -6.53 3.28 -4.87
C LEU A 55 -7.71 4.06 -4.28
N GLY A 56 -8.95 3.60 -4.49
CA GLY A 56 -10.15 4.18 -3.93
C GLY A 56 -10.14 4.13 -2.41
N LEU A 57 -9.89 2.96 -1.83
CA LEU A 57 -9.80 2.77 -0.38
C LEU A 57 -8.71 3.66 0.25
N SER A 58 -7.54 3.71 -0.40
CA SER A 58 -6.42 4.54 0.05
C SER A 58 -6.75 6.04 -0.02
N THR A 59 -7.41 6.48 -1.08
CA THR A 59 -7.84 7.88 -1.27
C THR A 59 -8.88 8.28 -0.22
N VAL A 60 -9.86 7.42 0.03
CA VAL A 60 -10.87 7.64 1.09
C VAL A 60 -10.20 7.74 2.46
N GLY A 61 -9.26 6.84 2.78
CA GLY A 61 -8.50 6.89 4.03
C GLY A 61 -7.71 8.20 4.19
N ILE A 62 -6.98 8.63 3.16
CA ILE A 62 -6.25 9.91 3.16
C ILE A 62 -7.21 11.09 3.31
N TYR A 63 -8.36 11.06 2.63
CA TYR A 63 -9.38 12.11 2.72
C TYR A 63 -9.94 12.25 4.13
N ILE A 64 -10.24 11.14 4.82
CA ILE A 64 -10.68 11.14 6.22
C ILE A 64 -9.62 11.80 7.11
N LEU A 65 -8.34 11.41 6.97
CA LEU A 65 -7.25 12.02 7.73
C LEU A 65 -7.09 13.51 7.42
N TYR A 66 -7.26 13.90 6.15
CA TYR A 66 -7.25 15.30 5.74
C TYR A 66 -8.39 16.08 6.39
N PHE A 67 -9.62 15.56 6.39
CA PHE A 67 -10.79 16.22 6.98
C PHE A 67 -10.57 16.53 8.46
N PHE A 68 -10.01 15.58 9.21
CA PHE A 68 -9.78 15.72 10.65
C PHE A 68 -8.44 16.39 11.03
N ARG A 69 -7.63 16.83 10.05
CA ARG A 69 -6.27 17.36 10.26
C ARG A 69 -6.17 18.56 11.20
N ALA A 70 -7.20 19.39 11.28
CA ALA A 70 -7.16 20.58 12.13
C ALA A 70 -7.30 20.22 13.62
N ARG A 71 -8.15 19.25 13.93
CA ARG A 71 -8.53 18.86 15.30
C ARG A 71 -7.59 17.83 15.92
N PHE A 72 -7.09 16.88 15.13
CA PHE A 72 -6.37 15.69 15.66
C PHE A 72 -4.94 15.56 15.12
N LYS A 73 -4.18 16.66 15.05
CA LYS A 73 -2.84 16.71 14.42
C LYS A 73 -1.85 15.64 14.91
N LYS A 74 -1.72 15.44 16.24
CA LYS A 74 -0.80 14.45 16.82
C LYS A 74 -1.21 13.02 16.49
N MET A 75 -2.50 12.72 16.62
CA MET A 75 -3.06 11.40 16.30
C MET A 75 -2.86 11.06 14.82
N ILE A 76 -3.17 11.99 13.91
CA ILE A 76 -2.97 11.80 12.47
C ILE A 76 -1.51 11.57 12.13
N PHE A 77 -0.59 12.32 12.77
CA PHE A 77 0.84 12.09 12.58
C PHE A 77 1.24 10.66 12.99
N ASN A 78 0.79 10.17 14.16
CA ASN A 78 1.10 8.83 14.63
C ASN A 78 0.47 7.74 13.75
N ILE A 79 -0.76 7.93 13.29
CA ILE A 79 -1.43 7.02 12.34
C ILE A 79 -0.63 6.95 11.04
N LEU A 80 -0.28 8.09 10.46
CA LEU A 80 0.52 8.12 9.22
C LEU A 80 1.90 7.49 9.41
N LEU A 81 2.54 7.71 10.57
CA LEU A 81 3.81 7.06 10.88
C LEU A 81 3.65 5.53 10.91
N GLY A 82 2.62 5.03 11.62
CA GLY A 82 2.32 3.60 11.70
C GLY A 82 2.00 2.99 10.33
N LEU A 83 1.18 3.66 9.52
CA LEU A 83 0.88 3.23 8.15
C LEU A 83 2.13 3.15 7.28
N ASN A 84 3.01 4.15 7.34
CA ASN A 84 4.27 4.11 6.60
C ASN A 84 5.18 2.95 7.05
N ILE A 85 5.24 2.66 8.36
CA ILE A 85 6.01 1.51 8.86
C ILE A 85 5.42 0.20 8.34
N ILE A 86 4.09 0.02 8.38
CA ILE A 86 3.43 -1.17 7.86
C ILE A 86 3.73 -1.35 6.37
N TYR A 87 3.58 -0.29 5.57
CA TYR A 87 3.86 -0.35 4.14
C TYR A 87 5.34 -0.55 3.81
N LEU A 88 6.27 -0.08 4.65
CA LEU A 88 7.69 -0.42 4.53
C LEU A 88 7.96 -1.90 4.79
N LEU A 89 7.27 -2.53 5.75
CA LEU A 89 7.37 -3.96 6.01
C LEU A 89 6.83 -4.78 4.83
N VAL A 90 5.70 -4.38 4.26
CA VAL A 90 5.13 -5.00 3.06
C VAL A 90 6.07 -4.84 1.87
N PHE A 91 6.65 -3.65 1.68
CA PHE A 91 7.66 -3.42 0.66
C PHE A 91 8.88 -4.33 0.84
N ALA A 92 9.40 -4.43 2.07
CA ALA A 92 10.54 -5.30 2.37
C ALA A 92 10.22 -6.78 2.10
N TYR A 93 8.98 -7.21 2.34
CA TYR A 93 8.50 -8.56 2.00
C TYR A 93 8.49 -8.81 0.49
N HIS A 94 7.99 -7.86 -0.32
CA HIS A 94 8.07 -7.98 -1.78
C HIS A 94 9.51 -7.97 -2.28
N LEU A 95 10.36 -7.11 -1.72
CA LEU A 95 11.76 -7.03 -2.09
C LEU A 95 12.51 -8.32 -1.76
N SER A 96 12.29 -8.92 -0.59
CA SER A 96 12.92 -10.18 -0.21
C SER A 96 12.46 -11.33 -1.12
N ALA A 97 11.18 -11.40 -1.47
CA ALA A 97 10.66 -12.37 -2.44
C ALA A 97 11.30 -12.19 -3.83
N ALA A 98 11.43 -10.95 -4.32
CA ALA A 98 12.08 -10.66 -5.59
C ALA A 98 13.56 -11.04 -5.60
N LEU A 99 14.29 -10.73 -4.54
CA LEU A 99 15.70 -11.11 -4.41
C LEU A 99 15.86 -12.63 -4.34
N PHE A 100 15.01 -13.32 -3.58
CA PHE A 100 15.02 -14.78 -3.51
C PHE A 100 14.83 -15.43 -4.88
N LEU A 101 13.88 -14.94 -5.69
CA LEU A 101 13.67 -15.42 -7.05
C LEU A 101 14.88 -15.13 -7.95
N LEU A 102 15.43 -13.91 -7.88
CA LEU A 102 16.61 -13.56 -8.67
C LEU A 102 17.79 -14.51 -8.38
N PHE A 103 18.12 -14.72 -7.10
CA PHE A 103 19.26 -15.56 -6.70
C PHE A 103 19.04 -17.06 -6.88
N SER A 104 17.79 -17.52 -7.01
CA SER A 104 17.51 -18.94 -7.31
C SER A 104 17.50 -19.26 -8.81
N THR A 105 17.47 -18.23 -9.67
CA THR A 105 17.47 -18.37 -11.14
C THR A 105 18.83 -18.14 -11.81
N ILE A 106 19.84 -17.68 -11.05
CA ILE A 106 21.24 -17.50 -11.49
C ILE A 106 22.07 -18.68 -11.00
#